data_AF-A0A975SWY5-F1
#
_entry.id   AF-A0A975SWY5-F1
#
_cell.length_a   1.000
_cell.length_b   1.000
_cell.length_c   1.000
_cell.angle_alpha   90.00
_cell.angle_beta   90.00
_cell.angle_gamma   90.00
#
_symmetry.space_group_name_H-M   'P 1'
#
loop_
_entity.id
_entity.type
_entity.pdbx_description
1 polymer ?
#
loop_
_entity_poly.entity_id
_entity_poly.type
_entity_poly.pdbx_seq_one_letter_code
_entity_poly.pdbx_strand_id
1 'polypeptide(L)'
;MLRSALAEHFPSEAARLAGATLVDDRSVLRGRITPVVRRPVGALPSGAPVLGMADVVVLNDPLTSQGSNNALKSASFYLEAIAAHEGPFDAGWMQRTFDNFWRGWAQWATEWTNSWLRPATPHQRSVVDAAARHPAIAAQIAAGFDDARLFTPWWFDPEAAASFVAAAVRAEGARFDVRDLRRALGQYATGVTVVTTTDPAGERFGMTANSFTSVSLDPPLVLWAAGRDSPSLPAFEASERFAVNVLASDQHHLSRQFATSGSDKFDGVRLLAGDPPLLEGTVARFVCRRLPGDRGRIEAGDHVLFLGEIESYDADGGEPLVFHSGFFRLATKHPDL
;
A
#
# COMPACT_ATOMS: atom_id res chain seq x y z
N MET A 1 10.59 -49.50 2.05
CA MET A 1 10.73 -48.49 0.99
C MET A 1 10.63 -47.06 1.56
N LEU A 2 9.51 -46.67 2.19
CA LEU A 2 9.35 -45.31 2.77
C LEU A 2 10.41 -44.95 3.82
N ARG A 3 10.67 -45.81 4.81
CA ARG A 3 11.66 -45.52 5.88
C ARG A 3 13.09 -45.34 5.34
N SER A 4 13.48 -46.18 4.38
CA SER A 4 14.79 -46.08 3.73
C SER A 4 14.91 -44.77 2.94
N ALA A 5 13.88 -44.40 2.18
CA ALA A 5 13.86 -43.14 1.44
C ALA A 5 13.85 -41.90 2.34
N LEU A 6 13.14 -41.93 3.47
CA LEU A 6 13.15 -40.86 4.47
C LEU A 6 14.53 -40.73 5.12
N ALA A 7 15.19 -41.84 5.47
CA ALA A 7 16.54 -41.81 6.04
C ALA A 7 17.58 -41.29 5.02
N GLU A 8 17.41 -41.60 3.73
CA GLU A 8 18.33 -41.19 2.67
C GLU A 8 18.17 -39.71 2.29
N HIS A 9 16.93 -39.24 2.08
CA HIS A 9 16.68 -37.91 1.52
C HIS A 9 16.26 -36.86 2.57
N PHE A 10 15.72 -37.29 3.71
CA PHE A 10 15.20 -36.40 4.76
C PHE A 10 15.62 -36.88 6.16
N PRO A 11 16.94 -37.05 6.43
CA PRO A 11 17.43 -37.69 7.66
C PRO A 11 16.99 -36.97 8.94
N SER A 12 16.77 -35.66 8.90
CA SER A 12 16.28 -34.87 10.03
C SER A 12 14.82 -35.17 10.41
N GLU A 13 13.99 -35.55 9.42
CA GLU A 13 12.58 -35.86 9.62
C GLU A 13 12.32 -37.35 9.83
N ALA A 14 13.28 -38.22 9.47
CA ALA A 14 13.15 -39.67 9.56
C ALA A 14 12.78 -40.17 10.97
N ALA A 15 13.33 -39.53 12.02
CA ALA A 15 13.00 -39.87 13.41
C ALA A 15 11.55 -39.53 13.78
N ARG A 16 11.03 -38.38 13.32
CA ARG A 16 9.64 -37.95 13.55
C ARG A 16 8.62 -38.82 12.82
N LEU A 17 8.99 -39.33 11.66
CA LEU A 17 8.14 -40.14 10.79
C LEU A 17 8.39 -41.66 10.95
N ALA A 18 9.11 -42.08 11.99
CA ALA A 18 9.47 -43.49 12.19
C ALA A 18 8.25 -44.42 12.33
N GLY A 19 7.12 -43.90 12.84
CA GLY A 19 5.84 -44.60 12.95
C GLY A 19 4.94 -44.51 11.72
N ALA A 20 5.31 -43.73 10.70
CA ALA A 20 4.46 -43.50 9.54
C ALA A 20 4.35 -44.76 8.67
N THR A 21 3.14 -45.04 8.21
CA THR A 21 2.81 -46.07 7.23
C THR A 21 2.07 -45.43 6.07
N LEU A 22 2.20 -45.99 4.86
CA LEU A 22 1.32 -45.61 3.76
C LEU A 22 -0.11 -46.04 4.09
N VAL A 23 -1.09 -45.22 3.72
CA VAL A 23 -2.52 -45.52 3.96
C VAL A 23 -2.97 -46.70 3.08
N ASP A 24 -2.52 -46.74 1.84
CA ASP A 24 -2.64 -47.88 0.92
C ASP A 24 -1.52 -47.86 -0.14
N ASP A 25 -1.45 -48.89 -0.99
CA ASP A 25 -0.46 -48.97 -2.09
C ASP A 25 -0.67 -47.92 -3.20
N ARG A 26 -1.77 -47.15 -3.13
CA ARG A 26 -2.08 -46.04 -4.05
C ARG A 26 -1.74 -44.68 -3.45
N SER A 27 -1.27 -44.63 -2.20
CA SER A 27 -0.87 -43.43 -1.48
C SER A 27 0.51 -42.91 -1.91
N VAL A 28 0.75 -42.90 -3.22
CA VAL A 28 1.97 -42.42 -3.86
C VAL A 28 1.60 -41.39 -4.91
N LEU A 29 2.07 -40.15 -4.74
CA LEU A 29 1.99 -39.12 -5.77
C LEU A 29 3.04 -39.44 -6.83
N ARG A 30 2.60 -39.89 -8.01
CA ARG A 30 3.47 -40.26 -9.13
C ARG A 30 2.99 -39.54 -10.39
N GLY A 31 3.88 -38.77 -11.02
CA GLY A 31 3.60 -38.11 -12.30
C GLY A 31 3.85 -36.61 -12.28
N ARG A 32 3.25 -35.91 -13.25
CA ARG A 32 3.31 -34.45 -13.39
C ARG A 32 1.88 -33.93 -13.41
N ILE A 33 1.63 -32.87 -12.66
CA ILE A 33 0.41 -32.09 -12.76
C ILE A 33 0.74 -30.87 -13.62
N THR A 34 -0.07 -30.61 -14.63
CA THR A 34 0.03 -29.37 -15.41
C THR A 34 -1.02 -28.42 -14.85
N PRO A 35 -0.62 -27.32 -14.17
CA PRO A 35 -1.56 -26.31 -13.73
C PRO A 35 -2.36 -25.78 -14.91
N VAL A 36 -3.66 -25.59 -14.72
CA VAL A 36 -4.55 -25.15 -15.81
C VAL A 36 -5.72 -24.34 -15.27
N VAL A 37 -6.04 -23.28 -15.99
CA VAL A 37 -7.25 -22.49 -15.81
C VAL A 37 -8.18 -22.84 -16.97
N ARG A 38 -9.30 -23.48 -16.68
CA ARG A 38 -10.30 -23.92 -17.67
C ARG A 38 -11.39 -22.88 -17.84
N ARG A 39 -12.22 -23.04 -18.87
CA ARG A 39 -13.47 -22.28 -18.98
C ARG A 39 -14.36 -22.62 -17.78
N PRO A 40 -14.85 -21.63 -17.02
CA PRO A 40 -15.57 -21.87 -15.77
C PRO A 40 -16.99 -22.38 -16.00
N VAL A 41 -17.59 -22.04 -17.14
CA VAL A 41 -18.96 -22.43 -17.49
C VAL A 41 -18.94 -23.59 -18.48
N GLY A 42 -19.59 -24.68 -18.12
CA GLY A 42 -19.86 -25.82 -18.98
C GLY A 42 -21.35 -25.96 -19.29
N ALA A 43 -21.68 -26.89 -20.19
CA ALA A 43 -23.05 -27.29 -20.49
C ALA A 43 -23.23 -28.78 -20.22
N LEU A 44 -24.29 -29.15 -19.51
CA LEU A 44 -24.69 -30.55 -19.32
C LEU A 44 -25.32 -31.11 -20.60
N PRO A 45 -25.46 -32.44 -20.74
CA PRO A 45 -26.21 -33.05 -21.85
C PRO A 45 -27.66 -32.55 -21.98
N SER A 46 -28.25 -32.06 -20.88
CA SER A 46 -29.58 -31.43 -20.87
C SER A 46 -29.61 -30.00 -21.44
N GLY A 47 -28.45 -29.42 -21.77
CA GLY A 47 -28.31 -28.03 -22.16
C GLY A 47 -28.23 -27.04 -20.98
N ALA A 48 -28.41 -27.50 -19.74
CA ALA A 48 -28.30 -26.64 -18.56
C ALA A 48 -26.85 -26.15 -18.36
N PRO A 49 -26.62 -24.84 -18.11
CA PRO A 49 -25.30 -24.33 -17.79
C PRO A 49 -24.87 -24.77 -16.38
N VAL A 50 -23.58 -25.03 -16.21
CA VAL A 50 -22.97 -25.36 -14.91
C VAL A 50 -21.72 -24.53 -14.69
N LEU A 51 -21.58 -24.01 -13.48
CA LEU A 51 -20.39 -23.31 -13.03
C LEU A 51 -19.48 -24.30 -12.29
N GLY A 52 -18.29 -24.53 -12.83
CA GLY A 52 -17.27 -25.32 -12.14
C GLY A 52 -16.66 -24.56 -10.97
N MET A 53 -16.08 -25.29 -10.01
CA MET A 53 -15.49 -24.74 -8.80
C MET A 53 -14.16 -25.44 -8.48
N ALA A 54 -13.28 -24.78 -7.72
CA ALA A 54 -12.02 -25.36 -7.23
C ALA A 54 -11.12 -25.90 -8.38
N ASP A 55 -10.42 -27.01 -8.13
CA ASP A 55 -9.47 -27.63 -9.07
C ASP A 55 -10.09 -28.09 -10.40
N VAL A 56 -11.42 -28.20 -10.48
CA VAL A 56 -12.12 -28.44 -11.74
C VAL A 56 -11.87 -27.28 -12.72
N VAL A 57 -11.82 -26.04 -12.22
CA VAL A 57 -11.63 -24.85 -13.05
C VAL A 57 -10.23 -24.27 -12.91
N VAL A 58 -9.71 -24.15 -11.69
CA VAL A 58 -8.40 -23.57 -11.39
C VAL A 58 -7.56 -24.63 -10.70
N LEU A 59 -6.88 -25.46 -11.49
CA LEU A 59 -5.98 -26.50 -10.99
C LEU A 59 -4.60 -25.90 -10.76
N ASN A 60 -4.15 -25.91 -9.51
CA ASN A 60 -2.78 -25.54 -9.13
C ASN A 60 -1.93 -26.78 -8.90
N ASP A 61 -0.60 -26.61 -8.94
CA ASP A 61 0.32 -27.60 -8.41
C ASP A 61 0.21 -27.68 -6.87
N PRO A 62 0.30 -28.87 -6.26
CA PRO A 62 0.17 -29.02 -4.81
C PRO A 62 1.30 -28.37 -4.01
N LEU A 63 2.41 -27.95 -4.63
CA LEU A 63 3.62 -27.43 -3.97
C LEU A 63 3.36 -26.34 -2.93
N THR A 64 2.47 -25.39 -3.24
CA THR A 64 2.12 -24.26 -2.35
C THR A 64 0.85 -24.51 -1.54
N SER A 65 0.25 -25.71 -1.68
CA SER A 65 -1.03 -26.08 -1.10
C SER A 65 -2.20 -25.14 -1.44
N GLN A 66 -2.09 -24.35 -2.52
CA GLN A 66 -3.12 -23.35 -2.86
C GLN A 66 -4.38 -23.94 -3.51
N GLY A 67 -4.39 -25.22 -3.90
CA GLY A 67 -5.60 -25.89 -4.41
C GLY A 67 -6.74 -25.88 -3.39
N SER A 68 -6.45 -26.23 -2.13
CA SER A 68 -7.45 -26.21 -1.05
C SER A 68 -7.91 -24.79 -0.70
N ASN A 69 -6.98 -23.82 -0.65
CA ASN A 69 -7.32 -22.41 -0.44
C ASN A 69 -8.21 -21.88 -1.57
N ASN A 70 -7.89 -22.18 -2.83
CA ASN A 70 -8.72 -21.85 -3.98
C ASN A 70 -10.12 -22.44 -3.85
N ALA A 71 -10.25 -23.69 -3.41
CA ALA A 71 -11.55 -24.32 -3.21
C ALA A 71 -12.40 -23.56 -2.17
N LEU A 72 -11.81 -23.27 -1.01
CA LEU A 72 -12.48 -22.54 0.09
C LEU A 72 -12.86 -21.12 -0.33
N LYS A 73 -11.93 -20.37 -0.93
CA LYS A 73 -12.19 -19.00 -1.38
C LYS A 73 -13.21 -18.97 -2.51
N SER A 74 -13.13 -19.90 -3.48
CA SER A 74 -14.13 -20.01 -4.54
C SER A 74 -15.53 -20.25 -3.98
N ALA A 75 -15.67 -21.13 -2.98
CA ALA A 75 -16.95 -21.37 -2.33
C ALA A 75 -17.51 -20.11 -1.65
N SER A 76 -16.66 -19.34 -0.95
CA SER A 76 -17.06 -18.07 -0.32
C SER A 76 -17.52 -17.04 -1.36
N PHE A 77 -16.71 -16.78 -2.39
CA PHE A 77 -17.05 -15.84 -3.47
C PHE A 77 -18.35 -16.23 -4.17
N TYR A 78 -18.55 -17.52 -4.43
CA TYR A 78 -19.74 -18.00 -5.12
C TYR A 78 -20.96 -17.91 -4.23
N LEU A 79 -20.85 -18.27 -2.95
CA LEU A 79 -21.94 -18.16 -1.99
C LEU A 79 -22.42 -16.71 -1.85
N GLU A 80 -21.49 -15.77 -1.69
CA GLU A 80 -21.80 -14.34 -1.61
C GLU A 80 -22.50 -13.85 -2.89
N ALA A 81 -21.99 -14.24 -4.06
CA ALA A 81 -22.59 -13.88 -5.34
C ALA A 81 -24.00 -14.49 -5.52
N ILE A 82 -24.21 -15.74 -5.09
CA ILE A 82 -25.51 -16.42 -5.14
C ILE A 82 -26.51 -15.71 -4.21
N ALA A 83 -26.10 -15.41 -2.98
CA ALA A 83 -26.96 -14.79 -1.98
C ALA A 83 -27.37 -13.36 -2.34
N ALA A 84 -26.52 -12.63 -3.06
CA ALA A 84 -26.77 -11.26 -3.51
C ALA A 84 -27.52 -11.16 -4.85
N HIS A 85 -27.73 -12.27 -5.57
CA HIS A 85 -28.30 -12.25 -6.92
C HIS A 85 -29.80 -12.49 -6.91
N GLU A 86 -30.55 -11.56 -7.50
CA GLU A 86 -31.96 -11.72 -7.81
C GLU A 86 -32.11 -11.95 -9.33
N GLY A 87 -32.52 -13.15 -9.73
CA GLY A 87 -32.75 -13.48 -11.13
C GLY A 87 -32.18 -14.83 -11.56
N PRO A 88 -32.17 -15.12 -12.88
CA PRO A 88 -31.67 -16.39 -13.39
C PRO A 88 -30.15 -16.49 -13.21
N PHE A 89 -29.68 -17.69 -12.86
CA PHE A 89 -28.26 -18.05 -12.84
C PHE A 89 -27.82 -18.50 -14.24
N ASP A 90 -27.90 -17.58 -15.21
CA ASP A 90 -27.50 -17.87 -16.59
C ASP A 90 -25.97 -17.96 -16.77
N ALA A 91 -25.53 -18.40 -17.96
CA ALA A 91 -24.10 -18.54 -18.27
C ALA A 91 -23.32 -17.21 -18.13
N GLY A 92 -23.97 -16.08 -18.40
CA GLY A 92 -23.35 -14.76 -18.26
C GLY A 92 -23.13 -14.38 -16.80
N TRP A 93 -24.10 -14.66 -15.94
CA TRP A 93 -23.95 -14.52 -14.49
C TRP A 93 -22.84 -15.45 -13.98
N MET A 94 -22.84 -16.73 -14.38
CA MET A 94 -21.82 -17.70 -13.96
C MET A 94 -20.40 -17.25 -14.34
N GLN A 95 -20.22 -16.73 -15.56
CA GLN A 95 -18.94 -16.20 -16.01
C GLN A 95 -18.49 -14.99 -15.16
N ARG A 96 -19.39 -14.02 -14.92
CA ARG A 96 -19.08 -12.86 -14.07
C ARG A 96 -18.71 -13.26 -12.64
N THR A 97 -19.42 -14.24 -12.08
CA THR A 97 -19.15 -14.79 -10.74
C THR A 97 -17.74 -15.41 -10.68
N PHE A 98 -17.35 -16.20 -11.69
CA PHE A 98 -15.97 -16.68 -11.79
C PHE A 98 -14.96 -15.55 -11.96
N ASP A 99 -15.22 -14.57 -12.83
CA ASP A 99 -14.29 -13.48 -13.10
C ASP A 99 -14.00 -12.65 -11.85
N ASN A 100 -15.00 -12.46 -10.98
CA ASN A 100 -14.83 -11.79 -9.69
C ASN A 100 -13.95 -12.60 -8.74
N PHE A 101 -14.16 -13.91 -8.66
CA PHE A 101 -13.27 -14.81 -7.91
C PHE A 101 -11.84 -14.81 -8.47
N TRP A 102 -11.70 -14.83 -9.80
CA TRP A 102 -10.41 -14.82 -10.48
C TRP A 102 -9.62 -13.54 -10.15
N ARG A 103 -10.23 -12.37 -10.35
CA ARG A 103 -9.60 -11.07 -10.06
C ARG A 103 -9.36 -10.85 -8.57
N GLY A 104 -10.31 -11.27 -7.73
CA GLY A 104 -10.28 -11.07 -6.29
C GLY A 104 -9.31 -11.99 -5.55
N TRP A 105 -9.02 -13.18 -6.10
CA TRP A 105 -8.24 -14.22 -5.43
C TRP A 105 -7.44 -15.13 -6.37
N ALA A 106 -8.11 -15.92 -7.23
CA ALA A 106 -7.49 -17.12 -7.81
C ALA A 106 -6.25 -16.83 -8.66
N GLN A 107 -6.21 -15.70 -9.37
CA GLN A 107 -5.06 -15.33 -10.20
C GLN A 107 -3.78 -15.19 -9.37
N TRP A 108 -3.88 -14.63 -8.16
CA TRP A 108 -2.75 -14.36 -7.28
C TRP A 108 -2.14 -15.66 -6.75
N ALA A 109 -3.01 -16.57 -6.28
CA ALA A 109 -2.60 -17.88 -5.82
C ALA A 109 -1.99 -18.73 -6.94
N THR A 110 -2.58 -18.68 -8.15
CA THR A 110 -2.07 -19.40 -9.33
C THR A 110 -0.74 -18.84 -9.81
N GLU A 111 -0.59 -17.52 -9.91
CA GLU A 111 0.65 -16.87 -10.33
C GLU A 111 1.80 -17.18 -9.36
N TRP A 112 1.55 -17.02 -8.05
CA TRP A 112 2.53 -17.36 -7.03
C TRP A 112 2.92 -18.83 -7.06
N THR A 113 1.95 -19.75 -7.16
CA THR A 113 2.22 -21.19 -7.25
C THR A 113 3.07 -21.54 -8.48
N ASN A 114 2.73 -20.98 -9.63
CA ASN A 114 3.49 -21.22 -10.87
C ASN A 114 4.91 -20.66 -10.80
N SER A 115 5.14 -19.61 -10.01
CA SER A 115 6.49 -19.06 -9.81
C SER A 115 7.44 -20.05 -9.15
N TRP A 116 6.93 -20.89 -8.24
CA TRP A 116 7.71 -21.93 -7.56
C TRP A 116 8.04 -23.14 -8.44
N LEU A 117 7.36 -23.31 -9.57
CA LEU A 117 7.65 -24.35 -10.56
C LEU A 117 8.86 -24.02 -11.45
N ARG A 118 9.42 -22.82 -11.28
CA ARG A 118 10.61 -22.32 -11.97
C ARG A 118 11.76 -22.18 -10.98
N PRO A 119 13.03 -22.19 -11.45
CA PRO A 119 14.15 -21.85 -10.59
C PRO A 119 13.93 -20.48 -9.95
N ALA A 120 14.10 -20.38 -8.64
CA ALA A 120 13.95 -19.12 -7.92
C ALA A 120 14.84 -18.03 -8.55
N THR A 121 14.34 -16.81 -8.63
CA THR A 121 15.15 -15.66 -9.05
C THR A 121 16.14 -15.27 -7.95
N PRO A 122 17.17 -14.44 -8.25
CA PRO A 122 18.07 -13.92 -7.22
C PRO A 122 17.35 -13.14 -6.11
N HIS A 123 16.34 -12.32 -6.44
CA HIS A 123 15.61 -11.54 -5.42
C HIS A 123 14.73 -12.43 -4.54
N GLN A 124 14.07 -13.46 -5.10
CA GLN A 124 13.29 -14.41 -4.32
C GLN A 124 14.17 -15.16 -3.31
N ARG A 125 15.35 -15.64 -3.73
CA ARG A 125 16.33 -16.24 -2.81
C ARG A 125 16.75 -15.27 -1.72
N SER A 126 17.06 -14.03 -2.07
CA SER A 126 17.43 -12.98 -1.11
C SER A 126 16.36 -12.76 -0.03
N VAL A 127 15.07 -12.72 -0.41
CA VAL A 127 13.98 -12.57 0.56
C VAL A 127 13.86 -13.79 1.48
N VAL A 128 13.96 -15.01 0.94
CA VAL A 128 13.92 -16.25 1.73
C VAL A 128 15.13 -16.33 2.70
N ASP A 129 16.33 -15.96 2.24
CA ASP A 129 17.54 -15.89 3.06
C ASP A 129 17.44 -14.81 4.14
N ALA A 130 16.72 -13.71 3.86
CA ALA A 130 16.43 -12.67 4.85
C ALA A 130 15.43 -13.16 5.90
N ALA A 131 14.43 -13.96 5.51
CA ALA A 131 13.45 -14.53 6.44
C ALA A 131 14.09 -15.39 7.54
N ALA A 132 15.23 -16.04 7.26
CA ALA A 132 15.99 -16.80 8.25
C ALA A 132 16.58 -15.94 9.38
N ARG A 133 16.73 -14.63 9.16
CA ARG A 133 17.34 -13.67 10.09
C ARG A 133 16.36 -12.64 10.63
N HIS A 134 15.24 -12.42 9.95
CA HIS A 134 14.26 -11.38 10.27
C HIS A 134 12.88 -12.02 10.43
N PRO A 135 12.44 -12.30 11.68
CA PRO A 135 11.15 -12.94 11.96
C PRO A 135 9.94 -12.22 11.35
N ALA A 136 10.01 -10.89 11.19
CA ALA A 136 8.97 -10.12 10.52
C ALA A 136 8.79 -10.53 9.05
N ILE A 137 9.88 -10.80 8.34
CA ILE A 137 9.84 -11.28 6.95
C ILE A 137 9.26 -12.71 6.91
N ALA A 138 9.68 -13.58 7.82
CA ALA A 138 9.14 -14.94 7.93
C ALA A 138 7.62 -14.93 8.21
N ALA A 139 7.16 -14.04 9.08
CA ALA A 139 5.74 -13.87 9.38
C ALA A 139 4.93 -13.40 8.15
N GLN A 140 5.48 -12.50 7.33
CA GLN A 140 4.84 -12.06 6.09
C GLN A 140 4.77 -13.18 5.04
N ILE A 141 5.82 -14.00 4.92
CA ILE A 141 5.79 -15.19 4.05
C ILE A 141 4.71 -16.16 4.53
N ALA A 142 4.65 -16.45 5.83
CA ALA A 142 3.63 -17.33 6.41
C ALA A 142 2.21 -16.79 6.20
N ALA A 143 1.99 -15.48 6.39
CA ALA A 143 0.72 -14.83 6.09
C ALA A 143 0.35 -14.94 4.60
N GLY A 144 1.34 -14.89 3.70
CA GLY A 144 1.12 -15.05 2.28
C GLY A 144 0.60 -16.44 1.88
N PHE A 145 0.87 -17.49 2.67
CA PHE A 145 0.24 -18.81 2.44
C PHE A 145 -1.28 -18.78 2.65
N ASP A 146 -1.78 -17.93 3.55
CA ASP A 146 -3.21 -17.70 3.77
C ASP A 146 -3.78 -16.68 2.76
N ASP A 147 -3.01 -15.64 2.44
CA ASP A 147 -3.38 -14.62 1.45
C ASP A 147 -2.28 -14.35 0.43
N ALA A 148 -2.35 -15.03 -0.73
CA ALA A 148 -1.35 -14.93 -1.79
C ALA A 148 -1.22 -13.52 -2.40
N ARG A 149 -2.20 -12.64 -2.20
CA ARG A 149 -2.13 -11.23 -2.67
C ARG A 149 -1.00 -10.48 -1.97
N LEU A 150 -0.65 -10.88 -0.75
CA LEU A 150 0.41 -10.25 0.03
C LEU A 150 1.79 -10.41 -0.60
N PHE A 151 1.99 -11.37 -1.51
CA PHE A 151 3.25 -11.55 -2.23
C PHE A 151 3.49 -10.49 -3.31
N THR A 152 2.45 -9.78 -3.75
CA THR A 152 2.59 -8.75 -4.77
C THR A 152 2.81 -7.37 -4.13
N PRO A 153 3.74 -6.53 -4.64
CA PRO A 153 4.61 -6.78 -5.80
C PRO A 153 5.94 -7.46 -5.47
N TRP A 154 6.32 -7.54 -4.20
CA TRP A 154 7.69 -7.84 -3.78
C TRP A 154 8.19 -9.24 -4.11
N TRP A 155 7.32 -10.22 -4.34
CA TRP A 155 7.73 -11.55 -4.80
C TRP A 155 8.11 -11.58 -6.28
N PHE A 156 7.52 -10.69 -7.09
CA PHE A 156 7.64 -10.68 -8.54
C PHE A 156 8.55 -9.56 -9.06
N ASP A 157 8.76 -8.51 -8.27
CA ASP A 157 9.56 -7.35 -8.65
C ASP A 157 10.82 -7.20 -7.77
N PRO A 158 12.03 -7.10 -8.35
CA PRO A 158 13.27 -6.97 -7.60
C PRO A 158 13.40 -5.70 -6.74
N GLU A 159 12.86 -4.56 -7.19
CA GLU A 159 12.95 -3.29 -6.47
C GLU A 159 11.99 -3.28 -5.27
N ALA A 160 10.79 -3.79 -5.47
CA ALA A 160 9.83 -4.03 -4.42
C ALA A 160 10.34 -5.05 -3.40
N ALA A 161 11.04 -6.12 -3.82
CA ALA A 161 11.70 -7.07 -2.92
C ALA A 161 12.72 -6.37 -2.03
N ALA A 162 13.62 -5.58 -2.63
CA ALA A 162 14.65 -4.84 -1.90
C ALA A 162 14.02 -3.88 -0.88
N SER A 163 12.98 -3.14 -1.30
CA SER A 163 12.24 -2.21 -0.46
C SER A 163 11.53 -2.91 0.70
N PHE A 164 10.90 -4.06 0.44
CA PHE A 164 10.23 -4.89 1.45
C PHE A 164 11.21 -5.40 2.51
N VAL A 165 12.34 -5.98 2.10
CA VAL A 165 13.38 -6.44 3.04
C VAL A 165 13.93 -5.28 3.84
N ALA A 166 14.30 -4.17 3.17
CA ALA A 166 14.84 -3.00 3.87
C ALA A 166 13.85 -2.41 4.88
N ALA A 167 12.55 -2.38 4.56
CA ALA A 167 11.51 -1.92 5.48
C ALA A 167 11.38 -2.82 6.70
N ALA A 168 11.38 -4.15 6.51
CA ALA A 168 11.30 -5.10 7.62
C ALA A 168 12.51 -5.00 8.56
N VAL A 169 13.72 -4.90 7.99
CA VAL A 169 14.96 -4.72 8.77
C VAL A 169 14.94 -3.41 9.55
N ARG A 170 14.50 -2.31 8.94
CA ARG A 170 14.35 -1.02 9.64
C ARG A 170 13.36 -1.10 10.80
N ALA A 171 12.24 -1.79 10.60
CA ALA A 171 11.20 -1.93 11.62
C ALA A 171 11.69 -2.75 12.83
N GLU A 172 12.48 -3.80 12.62
CA GLU A 172 13.05 -4.62 13.70
C GLU A 172 14.09 -3.86 14.53
N GLY A 173 14.85 -2.96 13.90
CA GLY A 173 15.76 -2.05 14.59
C GLY A 173 15.08 -0.82 15.22
N ALA A 174 13.78 -0.63 15.03
CA ALA A 174 13.08 0.55 15.53
C ALA A 174 12.87 0.46 17.04
N ARG A 175 13.24 1.53 17.77
CA ARG A 175 13.02 1.64 19.22
C ARG A 175 11.52 1.62 19.59
N PHE A 176 10.65 2.03 18.67
CA PHE A 176 9.21 2.13 18.86
C PHE A 176 8.47 1.51 17.68
N ASP A 177 7.28 0.97 17.94
CA ASP A 177 6.37 0.57 16.87
C ASP A 177 5.91 1.82 16.10
N VAL A 178 6.12 1.82 14.78
CA VAL A 178 5.85 2.98 13.92
C VAL A 178 4.37 3.34 13.88
N ARG A 179 3.47 2.35 13.93
CA ARG A 179 2.03 2.59 13.90
C ARG A 179 1.57 3.19 15.22
N ASP A 180 2.08 2.68 16.34
CA ASP A 180 1.82 3.21 17.66
C ASP A 180 2.34 4.65 17.82
N LEU A 181 3.57 4.91 17.39
CA LEU A 181 4.15 6.26 17.41
C LEU A 181 3.33 7.23 16.56
N ARG A 182 2.93 6.85 15.34
CA ARG A 182 2.07 7.68 14.50
C ARG A 182 0.71 7.94 15.14
N ARG A 183 0.13 6.95 15.82
CA ARG A 183 -1.13 7.11 16.57
C ARG A 183 -0.96 8.10 17.72
N ALA A 184 0.16 8.04 18.45
CA ALA A 184 0.47 8.97 19.53
C ALA A 184 0.69 10.40 19.01
N LEU A 185 1.48 10.58 17.95
CA LEU A 185 1.69 11.89 17.31
C LEU A 185 0.39 12.47 16.76
N GLY A 186 -0.51 11.63 16.23
CA GLY A 186 -1.82 12.04 15.73
C GLY A 186 -2.76 12.60 16.80
N GLN A 187 -2.46 12.49 18.10
CA GLN A 187 -3.23 13.15 19.16
C GLN A 187 -3.02 14.66 19.19
N TYR A 188 -1.94 15.18 18.62
CA TYR A 188 -1.75 16.61 18.45
C TYR A 188 -2.54 17.09 17.23
N ALA A 189 -3.65 17.78 17.47
CA ALA A 189 -4.49 18.34 16.41
C ALA A 189 -3.79 19.50 15.71
N THR A 190 -3.84 19.53 14.37
CA THR A 190 -3.26 20.61 13.58
C THR A 190 -4.24 21.09 12.50
N GLY A 191 -4.00 22.30 12.00
CA GLY A 191 -4.57 22.73 10.73
C GLY A 191 -3.94 21.95 9.57
N VAL A 192 -4.60 21.97 8.41
CA VAL A 192 -4.08 21.36 7.19
C VAL A 192 -3.64 22.44 6.22
N THR A 193 -2.44 22.30 5.65
CA THR A 193 -1.94 23.19 4.61
C THR A 193 -1.62 22.43 3.33
N VAL A 194 -1.64 23.14 2.21
CA VAL A 194 -0.97 22.71 0.97
C VAL A 194 0.20 23.67 0.75
N VAL A 195 1.41 23.13 0.79
CA VAL A 195 2.61 23.88 0.46
C VAL A 195 2.88 23.74 -1.02
N THR A 196 3.09 24.85 -1.71
CA THR A 196 3.29 24.90 -3.16
C THR A 196 4.62 25.56 -3.52
N THR A 197 5.18 25.17 -4.64
CA THR A 197 6.37 25.79 -5.22
C THR A 197 6.28 25.77 -6.75
N THR A 198 7.08 26.60 -7.40
CA THR A 198 7.37 26.53 -8.83
C THR A 198 8.85 26.18 -8.97
N ASP A 199 9.17 25.16 -9.75
CA ASP A 199 10.56 24.78 -10.00
C ASP A 199 11.23 25.72 -11.03
N PRO A 200 12.54 25.61 -11.26
CA PRO A 200 13.23 26.44 -12.25
C PRO A 200 12.76 26.25 -13.71
N ALA A 201 12.06 25.16 -14.02
CA ALA A 201 11.47 24.92 -15.35
C ALA A 201 10.07 25.56 -15.50
N GLY A 202 9.52 26.13 -14.43
CA GLY A 202 8.18 26.72 -14.40
C GLY A 202 7.07 25.70 -14.09
N GLU A 203 7.42 24.46 -13.73
CA GLU A 203 6.46 23.44 -13.33
C GLU A 203 6.01 23.65 -11.88
N ARG A 204 4.72 23.40 -11.65
CA ARG A 204 4.06 23.64 -10.36
C ARG A 204 4.06 22.37 -9.54
N PHE A 205 4.49 22.48 -8.29
CA PHE A 205 4.52 21.38 -7.34
C PHE A 205 3.74 21.74 -6.08
N GLY A 206 3.13 20.72 -5.47
CA GLY A 206 2.33 20.90 -4.27
C GLY A 206 2.30 19.65 -3.40
N MET A 207 2.28 19.89 -2.08
CA MET A 207 2.27 18.84 -1.07
C MET A 207 1.35 19.24 0.08
N THR A 208 0.45 18.35 0.48
CA THR A 208 -0.29 18.51 1.73
C THR A 208 0.66 18.32 2.89
N ALA A 209 0.67 19.27 3.82
CA ALA A 209 1.45 19.21 5.05
C ALA A 209 0.58 19.61 6.24
N ASN A 210 0.76 18.93 7.36
CA ASN A 210 0.15 19.31 8.64
C ASN A 210 1.22 19.55 9.73
N SER A 211 2.48 19.67 9.31
CA SER A 211 3.68 19.97 10.09
C SER A 211 4.00 21.48 10.13
N PHE A 212 3.17 22.32 9.49
CA PHE A 212 3.34 23.77 9.47
C PHE A 212 3.33 24.36 10.89
N THR A 213 4.26 25.27 11.17
CA THR A 213 4.42 25.95 12.46
C THR A 213 4.91 27.38 12.25
N SER A 214 4.32 28.35 12.94
CA SER A 214 4.86 29.70 13.07
C SER A 214 6.07 29.71 14.01
N VAL A 215 7.18 30.32 13.62
CA VAL A 215 8.46 30.25 14.36
C VAL A 215 8.81 31.58 15.01
N SER A 216 8.71 32.68 14.27
CA SER A 216 9.13 34.02 14.74
C SER A 216 8.24 35.10 14.13
N LEU A 217 8.09 36.22 14.84
CA LEU A 217 7.40 37.41 14.34
C LEU A 217 8.38 38.47 13.80
N ASP A 218 9.60 38.55 14.33
CA ASP A 218 10.64 39.48 13.87
C ASP A 218 12.03 38.82 13.88
N PRO A 219 12.57 38.42 12.70
CA PRO A 219 11.90 38.42 11.39
C PRO A 219 10.73 37.41 11.35
N PRO A 220 9.76 37.58 10.43
CA PRO A 220 8.58 36.71 10.36
C PRO A 220 8.95 35.36 9.73
N LEU A 221 9.07 34.31 10.54
CA LEU A 221 9.52 32.98 10.11
C LEU A 221 8.46 31.90 10.30
N VAL A 222 8.40 30.97 9.35
CA VAL A 222 7.61 29.74 9.41
C VAL A 222 8.47 28.51 9.12
N LEU A 223 7.99 27.36 9.58
CA LEU A 223 8.59 26.06 9.35
C LEU A 223 7.54 25.05 8.88
N TRP A 224 7.95 24.13 8.00
CA TRP A 224 7.21 22.91 7.70
C TRP A 224 8.18 21.78 7.35
N ALA A 225 7.69 20.54 7.30
CA ALA A 225 8.49 19.36 7.03
C ALA A 225 7.97 18.60 5.81
N ALA A 226 8.87 18.22 4.90
CA ALA A 226 8.59 17.35 3.76
C ALA A 226 9.21 15.96 3.97
N GLY A 227 8.49 14.90 3.63
CA GLY A 227 9.04 13.55 3.67
C GLY A 227 10.12 13.34 2.60
N ARG A 228 11.21 12.64 2.96
CA ARG A 228 12.35 12.37 2.06
C ARG A 228 11.98 11.56 0.81
N ASP A 229 10.98 10.70 0.93
CA ASP A 229 10.49 9.88 -0.17
C ASP A 229 9.46 10.62 -1.06
N SER A 230 9.23 11.92 -0.83
CA SER A 230 8.25 12.68 -1.60
C SER A 230 8.77 12.99 -3.01
N PRO A 231 8.01 12.66 -4.07
CA PRO A 231 8.40 12.98 -5.45
C PRO A 231 8.57 14.48 -5.72
N SER A 232 7.91 15.33 -4.93
CA SER A 232 8.00 16.79 -5.06
C SER A 232 9.15 17.41 -4.28
N LEU A 233 9.87 16.64 -3.45
CA LEU A 233 10.98 17.15 -2.64
C LEU A 233 12.05 17.85 -3.50
N PRO A 234 12.54 17.28 -4.62
CA PRO A 234 13.56 17.94 -5.44
C PRO A 234 13.15 19.34 -5.93
N ALA A 235 11.87 19.56 -6.23
CA ALA A 235 11.36 20.87 -6.62
C ALA A 235 11.46 21.88 -5.46
N PHE A 236 11.03 21.50 -4.25
CA PHE A 236 11.18 22.37 -3.06
C PHE A 236 12.65 22.62 -2.69
N GLU A 237 13.54 21.68 -2.99
CA GLU A 237 14.97 21.85 -2.78
C GLU A 237 15.61 22.84 -3.76
N ALA A 238 15.16 22.81 -5.02
CA ALA A 238 15.64 23.68 -6.08
C ALA A 238 15.06 25.10 -6.01
N SER A 239 13.84 25.27 -5.49
CA SER A 239 13.16 26.57 -5.41
C SER A 239 13.62 27.42 -4.23
N GLU A 240 13.66 28.75 -4.44
CA GLU A 240 13.94 29.72 -3.37
C GLU A 240 12.68 30.19 -2.64
N ARG A 241 11.50 30.00 -3.25
CA ARG A 241 10.21 30.44 -2.73
C ARG A 241 9.27 29.25 -2.59
N PHE A 242 8.42 29.28 -1.57
CA PHE A 242 7.28 28.38 -1.43
C PHE A 242 6.09 29.18 -0.89
N ALA A 243 4.87 28.75 -1.16
CA ALA A 243 3.68 29.31 -0.55
C ALA A 243 3.00 28.30 0.37
N VAL A 244 2.52 28.75 1.52
CA VAL A 244 1.73 27.93 2.46
C VAL A 244 0.27 28.34 2.33
N ASN A 245 -0.57 27.41 1.88
CA ASN A 245 -2.01 27.61 1.70
C ASN A 245 -2.75 26.89 2.83
N VAL A 246 -3.31 27.63 3.80
CA VAL A 246 -4.04 27.06 4.94
C VAL A 246 -5.47 26.74 4.50
N LEU A 247 -5.86 25.47 4.55
CA LEU A 247 -7.11 25.00 3.95
C LEU A 247 -8.33 25.33 4.82
N ALA A 248 -9.42 25.74 4.16
CA ALA A 248 -10.74 25.88 4.75
C ALA A 248 -11.42 24.52 4.97
N SER A 249 -12.40 24.47 5.87
CA SER A 249 -13.07 23.26 6.36
C SER A 249 -13.71 22.40 5.26
N ASP A 250 -14.10 23.00 4.14
CA ASP A 250 -14.67 22.35 2.96
C ASP A 250 -13.61 21.85 1.94
N GLN A 251 -12.33 22.21 2.12
CA GLN A 251 -11.22 21.90 1.20
C GLN A 251 -10.51 20.56 1.48
N HIS A 252 -11.18 19.62 2.15
CA HIS A 252 -10.65 18.27 2.41
C HIS A 252 -10.30 17.51 1.11
N HIS A 253 -10.96 17.82 0.00
CA HIS A 253 -10.66 17.27 -1.32
C HIS A 253 -9.27 17.69 -1.81
N LEU A 254 -8.88 18.96 -1.64
CA LEU A 254 -7.53 19.45 -1.96
C LEU A 254 -6.47 18.78 -1.09
N SER A 255 -6.74 18.62 0.21
CA SER A 255 -5.83 17.90 1.12
C SER A 255 -5.53 16.48 0.61
N ARG A 256 -6.55 15.73 0.17
CA ARG A 256 -6.37 14.37 -0.38
C ARG A 256 -5.63 14.39 -1.73
N GLN A 257 -5.98 15.32 -2.61
CA GLN A 257 -5.37 15.47 -3.93
C GLN A 257 -3.87 15.73 -3.82
N PHE A 258 -3.46 16.69 -2.99
CA PHE A 258 -2.04 17.04 -2.82
C PHE A 258 -1.25 16.04 -1.95
N ALA A 259 -1.91 15.19 -1.15
CA ALA A 259 -1.29 14.12 -0.37
C ALA A 259 -1.01 12.83 -1.17
N THR A 260 -1.73 12.60 -2.27
CA THR A 260 -1.62 11.36 -3.06
C THR A 260 -0.56 11.50 -4.15
N SER A 261 0.27 10.49 -4.38
CA SER A 261 1.18 10.46 -5.53
C SER A 261 0.39 10.24 -6.82
N GLY A 262 0.62 11.05 -7.85
CA GLY A 262 -0.12 10.98 -9.11
C GLY A 262 0.26 12.09 -10.10
N SER A 263 -0.26 11.99 -11.32
CA SER A 263 -0.09 13.01 -12.37
C SER A 263 -0.92 14.27 -12.10
N ASP A 264 -0.47 15.41 -12.67
CA ASP A 264 -0.99 16.79 -12.53
C ASP A 264 -1.91 17.05 -11.33
N LYS A 265 -1.31 17.24 -10.16
CA LYS A 265 -2.03 17.58 -8.91
C LYS A 265 -2.77 18.90 -8.96
N PHE A 266 -2.55 19.75 -9.96
CA PHE A 266 -3.22 21.04 -10.10
C PHE A 266 -4.45 20.98 -11.02
N ASP A 267 -4.76 19.80 -11.59
CA ASP A 267 -5.98 19.63 -12.39
C ASP A 267 -7.23 19.97 -11.57
N GLY A 268 -8.11 20.79 -12.15
CA GLY A 268 -9.33 21.28 -11.51
C GLY A 268 -9.13 22.24 -10.32
N VAL A 269 -7.89 22.60 -9.96
CA VAL A 269 -7.60 23.48 -8.82
C VAL A 269 -7.66 24.95 -9.24
N ARG A 270 -8.49 25.74 -8.56
CA ARG A 270 -8.56 27.18 -8.79
C ARG A 270 -7.40 27.90 -8.09
N LEU A 271 -6.72 28.75 -8.84
CA LEU A 271 -5.55 29.49 -8.38
C LEU A 271 -5.82 30.99 -8.40
N LEU A 272 -5.25 31.69 -7.42
CA LEU A 272 -5.11 33.13 -7.44
C LEU A 272 -3.86 33.53 -8.21
N ALA A 273 -3.79 34.80 -8.61
CA ALA A 273 -2.58 35.36 -9.21
C ALA A 273 -1.45 35.39 -8.17
N GLY A 274 -0.29 34.84 -8.52
CA GLY A 274 0.88 34.79 -7.65
C GLY A 274 1.87 33.72 -8.07
N ASP A 275 3.09 33.84 -7.57
CA ASP A 275 4.14 32.84 -7.67
C ASP A 275 4.88 32.78 -6.32
N PRO A 276 4.93 31.62 -5.64
CA PRO A 276 4.40 30.30 -6.02
C PRO A 276 2.86 30.18 -6.10
N PRO A 277 2.31 29.05 -6.58
CA PRO A 277 0.87 28.88 -6.78
C PRO A 277 0.05 29.10 -5.49
N LEU A 278 -0.92 30.00 -5.55
CA LEU A 278 -1.82 30.33 -4.45
C LEU A 278 -3.19 29.72 -4.68
N LEU A 279 -3.73 28.98 -3.71
CA LEU A 279 -5.03 28.31 -3.83
C LEU A 279 -6.18 29.24 -3.42
N GLU A 280 -7.22 29.30 -4.25
CA GLU A 280 -8.43 30.07 -3.95
C GLU A 280 -9.23 29.44 -2.79
N GLY A 281 -9.94 30.26 -2.00
CA GLY A 281 -10.84 29.81 -0.94
C GLY A 281 -10.17 29.30 0.34
N THR A 282 -8.87 29.55 0.48
CA THR A 282 -8.07 29.20 1.66
C THR A 282 -8.26 30.22 2.79
N VAL A 283 -8.17 29.80 4.05
CA VAL A 283 -8.38 30.71 5.20
C VAL A 283 -7.23 31.69 5.41
N ALA A 284 -6.02 31.30 5.00
CA ALA A 284 -4.83 32.13 5.01
C ALA A 284 -3.81 31.63 3.99
N ARG A 285 -2.97 32.54 3.50
CA ARG A 285 -1.88 32.25 2.55
C ARG A 285 -0.63 33.00 2.96
N PHE A 286 0.52 32.35 2.85
CA PHE A 286 1.83 32.97 3.13
C PHE A 286 2.76 32.70 1.96
N VAL A 287 3.31 33.74 1.33
CA VAL A 287 4.39 33.62 0.35
C VAL A 287 5.70 33.78 1.10
N CYS A 288 6.53 32.75 1.04
CA CYS A 288 7.75 32.65 1.83
C CYS A 288 8.97 32.54 0.92
N ARG A 289 10.04 33.25 1.29
CA ARG A 289 11.38 33.01 0.77
C ARG A 289 12.12 32.10 1.73
N ARG A 290 12.61 30.96 1.24
CA ARG A 290 13.42 30.03 2.01
C ARG A 290 14.69 30.73 2.51
N LEU A 291 15.06 30.48 3.76
CA LEU A 291 16.31 31.04 4.29
C LEU A 291 17.52 30.48 3.52
N PRO A 292 18.62 31.25 3.37
CA PRO A 292 19.76 30.81 2.59
C PRO A 292 20.57 29.72 3.32
N GLY A 293 21.20 28.84 2.55
CA GLY A 293 22.12 27.83 3.03
C GLY A 293 21.44 26.71 3.83
N ASP A 294 22.18 26.16 4.79
CA ASP A 294 21.76 25.10 5.72
C ASP A 294 20.63 25.54 6.68
N ARG A 295 20.49 26.85 6.92
CA ARG A 295 19.43 27.40 7.78
C ARG A 295 18.02 27.27 7.20
N GLY A 296 17.90 27.27 5.87
CA GLY A 296 16.59 27.12 5.20
C GLY A 296 16.19 25.68 4.95
N ARG A 297 17.14 24.74 5.06
CA ARG A 297 16.91 23.32 4.85
C ARG A 297 17.68 22.50 5.88
N ILE A 298 16.96 21.89 6.81
CA ILE A 298 17.55 21.09 7.90
C ILE A 298 17.15 19.64 7.71
N GLU A 299 18.15 18.76 7.59
CA GLU A 299 17.94 17.31 7.57
C GLU A 299 17.48 16.82 8.95
N ALA A 300 16.31 16.18 9.02
CA ALA A 300 15.69 15.77 10.28
C ALA A 300 15.06 14.38 10.16
N GLY A 301 15.89 13.33 10.27
CA GLY A 301 15.44 11.94 10.22
C GLY A 301 14.94 11.55 8.83
N ASP A 302 13.68 11.12 8.73
CA ASP A 302 13.00 10.78 7.47
C ASP A 302 12.34 11.99 6.78
N HIS A 303 12.55 13.20 7.31
CA HIS A 303 12.04 14.45 6.77
C HIS A 303 13.15 15.49 6.54
N VAL A 304 12.83 16.46 5.69
CA VAL A 304 13.58 17.68 5.49
C VAL A 304 12.73 18.85 5.99
N LEU A 305 13.27 19.64 6.91
CA LEU A 305 12.61 20.84 7.43
C LEU A 305 12.94 22.03 6.53
N PHE A 306 11.93 22.79 6.18
CA PHE A 306 12.05 24.02 5.40
C PHE A 306 11.69 25.22 6.28
N LEU A 307 12.63 26.15 6.43
CA LEU A 307 12.40 27.44 7.09
C LEU A 307 12.29 28.53 6.03
N GLY A 308 11.24 29.35 6.15
CA GLY A 308 11.00 30.47 5.24
C GLY A 308 10.67 31.74 6.00
N GLU A 309 11.18 32.85 5.49
CA GLU A 309 10.78 34.20 5.87
C GLU A 309 9.55 34.61 5.06
N ILE A 310 8.49 35.07 5.73
CA ILE A 310 7.26 35.52 5.08
C ILE A 310 7.55 36.85 4.39
N GLU A 311 7.33 36.91 3.08
CA GLU A 311 7.44 38.15 2.28
C GLU A 311 6.09 38.84 2.10
N SER A 312 5.02 38.07 1.99
CA SER A 312 3.64 38.57 1.96
C SER A 312 2.67 37.53 2.51
N TYR A 313 1.51 37.99 2.98
CA TYR A 313 0.46 37.12 3.48
C TYR A 313 -0.93 37.72 3.26
N ASP A 314 -1.92 36.85 3.15
CA ASP A 314 -3.35 37.18 3.19
C ASP A 314 -4.03 36.31 4.25
N ALA A 315 -5.07 36.86 4.88
CA ALA A 315 -5.86 36.15 5.88
C ALA A 315 -7.34 36.44 5.65
N ASP A 316 -7.93 35.70 4.72
CA ASP A 316 -9.36 35.81 4.37
C ASP A 316 -10.27 35.38 5.54
N GLY A 317 -9.74 34.56 6.46
CA GLY A 317 -10.47 34.02 7.59
C GLY A 317 -11.41 32.88 7.20
N GLY A 318 -12.29 32.48 8.13
CA GLY A 318 -13.19 31.34 7.96
C GLY A 318 -12.83 30.15 8.86
N GLU A 319 -13.56 29.06 8.68
CA GLU A 319 -13.35 27.83 9.47
C GLU A 319 -12.21 27.01 8.88
N PRO A 320 -11.14 26.71 9.62
CA PRO A 320 -10.02 25.92 9.10
C PRO A 320 -10.37 24.43 9.05
N LEU A 321 -9.77 23.72 8.09
CA LEU A 321 -9.73 22.26 8.10
C LEU A 321 -8.78 21.78 9.20
N VAL A 322 -9.27 20.94 10.10
CA VAL A 322 -8.47 20.34 11.18
C VAL A 322 -8.19 18.87 10.86
N PHE A 323 -6.99 18.41 11.18
CA PHE A 323 -6.64 16.99 11.15
C PHE A 323 -6.25 16.52 12.55
N HIS A 324 -6.92 15.46 13.01
CA HIS A 324 -6.69 14.89 14.33
C HIS A 324 -6.98 13.38 14.33
N SER A 325 -6.04 12.60 14.88
CA SER A 325 -6.15 11.16 15.06
C SER A 325 -6.55 10.39 13.79
N GLY A 326 -6.06 10.81 12.63
CA GLY A 326 -6.32 10.17 11.33
C GLY A 326 -7.58 10.64 10.61
N PHE A 327 -8.32 11.62 11.15
CA PHE A 327 -9.57 12.11 10.58
C PHE A 327 -9.56 13.62 10.38
N PHE A 328 -10.25 14.08 9.32
CA PHE A 328 -10.63 15.49 9.20
C PHE A 328 -11.69 15.84 10.24
N ARG A 329 -11.57 17.03 10.81
CA ARG A 329 -12.44 17.59 11.85
C ARG A 329 -12.75 19.05 11.52
N LEU A 330 -13.81 19.55 12.13
CA LEU A 330 -14.14 20.98 12.18
C LEU A 330 -13.59 21.58 13.46
N ALA A 331 -13.04 22.78 13.38
CA ALA A 331 -12.79 23.58 14.57
C ALA A 331 -14.14 24.05 15.14
N THR A 332 -14.33 23.93 16.45
CA THR A 332 -15.48 24.47 17.14
C THR A 332 -15.02 25.37 18.27
N LYS A 333 -15.81 26.40 18.60
CA LYS A 333 -15.53 27.21 19.78
C LYS A 333 -15.68 26.34 21.02
N HIS A 334 -14.81 26.56 21.99
CA HIS A 334 -14.95 25.90 23.28
C HIS A 334 -16.29 26.33 23.89
N PRO A 335 -17.14 25.40 24.38
CA PRO A 335 -18.48 25.75 24.83
C PRO A 335 -18.50 26.72 26.01
N ASP A 336 -17.42 26.73 26.81
CA ASP A 336 -17.29 27.56 28.01
C ASP A 336 -16.51 28.88 27.80
N LEU A 337 -16.13 29.23 26.56
CA LEU A 337 -15.41 30.48 26.21
C LEU A 337 -16.20 31.31 25.19
#